data_AF-A0A178LF70-F1
#
_entry.id   AF-A0A178LF70-F1
#
_cell.length_a   1.000
_cell.length_b   1.000
_cell.length_c   1.000
_cell.angle_alpha   90.00
_cell.angle_beta   90.00
_cell.angle_gamma   90.00
#
_symmetry.space_group_name_H-M   'P 1'
#
loop_
_entity.id
_entity.type
_entity.pdbx_description
1 polymer ?
#
loop_
_entity_poly.entity_id
_entity_poly.type
_entity_poly.pdbx_seq_one_letter_code
_entity_poly.pdbx_strand_id
1 'polypeptide(L)'
;MQGIAAMDRIVAQISHVLDWEYLIALESSLTAQGLMNEKVRAELDRHGFTLARRYLIKKARLGSGPFSVVEEEILDVLAAGVATLRRAGQLPHDVIKGIRAGGLVGMVQRRVSHSGDSSGGSDWQIFGTPRGAFEGIVNRHPAAFDAETVKLARFHAV
;
A
#
# COMPACT_ATOMS: atom_id res chain seq x y z
N MET A 1 15.51 -0.83 34.55
CA MET A 1 14.26 -0.01 34.44
C MET A 1 14.32 1.11 33.39
N GLN A 2 15.49 1.60 32.95
CA GLN A 2 15.57 2.70 31.96
C GLN A 2 15.15 2.30 30.51
N GLY A 3 15.22 1.02 30.14
CA GLY A 3 14.87 0.56 28.79
C GLY A 3 13.38 0.61 28.43
N ILE A 4 12.48 0.42 29.40
CA ILE A 4 11.02 0.38 29.13
C ILE A 4 10.48 1.79 28.85
N ALA A 5 10.87 2.77 29.68
CA ALA A 5 10.48 4.17 29.48
C ALA A 5 11.04 4.76 28.17
N ALA A 6 12.19 4.29 27.70
CA ALA A 6 12.73 4.66 26.39
C ALA A 6 11.89 4.09 25.23
N MET A 7 11.46 2.82 25.35
CA MET A 7 10.62 2.18 24.34
C MET A 7 9.23 2.82 24.24
N ASP A 8 8.62 3.21 25.36
CA ASP A 8 7.33 3.89 25.36
C ASP A 8 7.39 5.27 24.68
N ARG A 9 8.51 5.98 24.80
CA ARG A 9 8.75 7.25 24.09
C ARG A 9 8.87 7.04 22.58
N ILE A 10 9.55 5.98 22.14
CA ILE A 10 9.68 5.65 20.70
C ILE A 10 8.31 5.34 20.11
N VAL A 11 7.49 4.54 20.81
CA VAL A 11 6.11 4.23 20.39
C VAL A 11 5.28 5.52 20.26
N ALA A 12 5.31 6.37 21.28
CA ALA A 12 4.60 7.66 21.23
C ALA A 12 5.08 8.54 20.06
N GLN A 13 6.39 8.60 19.82
CA GLN A 13 6.96 9.34 18.69
C GLN A 13 6.43 8.82 17.34
N ILE A 14 6.36 7.50 17.15
CA ILE A 14 5.82 6.89 15.93
C ILE A 14 4.39 7.35 15.69
N SER A 15 3.52 7.29 16.71
CA SER A 15 2.11 7.67 16.59
C SER A 15 1.91 9.16 16.22
N HIS A 16 2.91 10.01 16.47
CA HIS A 16 2.88 11.43 16.12
C HIS A 16 3.47 11.75 14.73
N VAL A 17 4.06 10.79 14.03
CA VAL A 17 4.61 11.03 12.69
C VAL A 17 3.49 11.32 11.68
N LEU A 18 3.55 12.46 11.00
CA LEU A 18 2.58 12.82 9.95
C LEU A 18 3.15 12.77 8.54
N ASP A 19 4.45 12.52 8.41
CA ASP A 19 5.16 12.52 7.13
C ASP A 19 5.65 11.10 6.80
N TRP A 20 5.31 10.64 5.60
CA TRP A 20 5.63 9.30 5.12
C TRP A 20 7.13 9.07 4.94
N GLU A 21 7.84 10.06 4.41
CA GLU A 21 9.28 10.00 4.17
C GLU A 21 10.02 10.02 5.51
N TYR A 22 9.52 10.81 6.48
CA TYR A 22 10.04 10.79 7.84
C TYR A 22 9.83 9.44 8.54
N LEU A 23 8.69 8.78 8.33
CA LEU A 23 8.43 7.45 8.91
C LEU A 23 9.43 6.40 8.40
N ILE A 24 9.79 6.44 7.12
CA ILE A 24 10.83 5.56 6.53
C ILE A 24 12.18 5.85 7.17
N ALA A 25 12.58 7.12 7.25
CA ALA A 25 13.87 7.51 7.84
C ALA A 25 13.95 7.10 9.33
N LEU A 26 12.86 7.25 10.08
CA LEU A 26 12.76 6.82 11.47
C LEU A 26 12.94 5.29 11.59
N GLU A 27 12.26 4.50 10.76
CA GLU A 27 12.40 3.04 10.77
C GLU A 27 13.83 2.59 10.44
N SER A 28 14.47 3.21 9.44
CA SER A 28 15.88 2.94 9.11
C SER A 28 16.81 3.28 10.28
N SER A 29 16.60 4.41 10.95
CA SER A 29 17.39 4.82 12.13
C SER A 29 17.20 3.87 13.32
N LEU A 30 15.96 3.47 13.63
CA LEU A 30 15.67 2.54 14.72
C LEU A 30 16.29 1.16 14.46
N THR A 31 16.28 0.72 13.19
CA THR A 31 16.92 -0.53 12.77
C THR A 31 18.44 -0.45 12.93
N ALA A 32 19.08 0.61 12.46
CA ALA A 32 20.52 0.80 12.57
C ALA A 32 21.01 0.88 14.03
N GLN A 33 20.17 1.40 14.93
CA GLN A 33 20.46 1.51 16.37
C GLN A 33 20.13 0.23 17.16
N GLY A 34 19.58 -0.81 16.51
CA GLY A 34 19.18 -2.05 17.19
C GLY A 34 17.97 -1.89 18.13
N LEU A 35 17.14 -0.86 17.93
CA LEU A 35 15.98 -0.53 18.78
C LEU A 35 14.66 -1.14 18.27
N MET A 36 14.73 -2.02 17.27
CA MET A 36 13.56 -2.61 16.61
C MET A 36 13.04 -3.85 17.36
N ASN A 37 12.24 -3.63 18.40
CA ASN A 37 11.51 -4.71 19.09
C ASN A 37 10.10 -4.93 18.51
N GLU A 38 9.39 -5.95 19.01
CA GLU A 38 8.05 -6.31 18.54
C GLU A 38 7.01 -5.20 18.74
N LYS A 39 7.06 -4.49 19.87
CA LYS A 39 6.14 -3.38 20.17
C LYS A 39 6.34 -2.21 19.20
N VAL A 40 7.58 -1.83 18.94
CA VAL A 40 7.96 -0.79 17.98
C VAL A 40 7.55 -1.19 16.57
N ARG A 41 7.77 -2.45 16.19
CA ARG A 41 7.36 -2.97 14.88
C ARG A 41 5.83 -2.94 14.70
N ALA A 42 5.08 -3.39 15.70
CA ALA A 42 3.62 -3.37 15.67
C ALA A 42 3.07 -1.94 15.54
N GLU A 43 3.65 -0.97 16.26
CA GLU A 43 3.24 0.43 16.16
C GLU A 43 3.61 1.03 14.79
N LEU A 44 4.81 0.76 14.28
CA LEU A 44 5.22 1.18 12.93
C LEU A 44 4.29 0.63 11.85
N ASP A 45 3.85 -0.61 11.97
CA ASP A 45 2.94 -1.23 11.00
C ASP A 45 1.53 -0.64 11.09
N ARG A 46 0.99 -0.50 12.30
CA ARG A 46 -0.33 0.10 12.53
C ARG A 46 -0.37 1.55 12.02
N HIS A 47 0.61 2.35 12.42
CA HIS A 47 0.68 3.75 12.02
C HIS A 47 1.04 3.91 10.55
N GLY A 48 1.95 3.06 10.05
CA GLY A 48 2.35 3.01 8.66
C GLY A 48 1.19 2.74 7.72
N PHE A 49 0.29 1.82 8.03
CA PHE A 49 -0.91 1.60 7.21
C PHE A 49 -1.78 2.86 7.11
N THR A 50 -2.07 3.49 8.25
CA THR A 50 -2.88 4.73 8.30
C THR A 50 -2.24 5.86 7.51
N LEU A 51 -0.92 6.01 7.65
CA LEU A 51 -0.17 7.06 6.98
C LEU A 51 -0.03 6.80 5.48
N ALA A 52 0.15 5.54 5.06
CA ALA A 52 0.15 5.13 3.65
C ALA A 52 -1.17 5.50 2.98
N ARG A 53 -2.31 5.18 3.61
CA ARG A 53 -3.64 5.54 3.12
C ARG A 53 -3.80 7.05 2.93
N ARG A 54 -3.42 7.85 3.92
CA ARG A 54 -3.44 9.33 3.83
C ARG A 54 -2.50 9.86 2.75
N TYR A 55 -1.31 9.29 2.65
CA TYR A 55 -0.31 9.67 1.66
C TYR A 55 -0.81 9.40 0.25
N LEU A 56 -1.40 8.25 -0.01
CA LEU A 56 -2.01 7.90 -1.29
C LEU A 56 -3.12 8.87 -1.66
N ILE A 57 -4.08 9.12 -0.77
CA ILE A 57 -5.17 10.09 -1.01
C ILE A 57 -4.60 11.46 -1.41
N LYS A 58 -3.67 11.99 -0.61
CA LYS A 58 -3.09 13.32 -0.83
C LYS A 58 -2.25 13.39 -2.10
N LYS A 59 -1.32 12.44 -2.30
CA LYS A 59 -0.35 12.51 -3.40
C LYS A 59 -0.95 12.06 -4.72
N ALA A 60 -1.88 11.11 -4.74
CA ALA A 60 -2.61 10.74 -5.95
C ALA A 60 -3.71 11.74 -6.32
N ARG A 61 -3.99 12.73 -5.46
CA ARG A 61 -5.06 13.73 -5.64
C ARG A 61 -6.43 13.06 -5.76
N LEU A 62 -6.65 12.03 -4.96
CA LEU A 62 -7.98 11.44 -4.84
C LEU A 62 -8.91 12.48 -4.21
N GLY A 63 -10.15 12.55 -4.69
CA GLY A 63 -11.14 13.51 -4.20
C GLY A 63 -11.38 13.37 -2.70
N SER A 64 -11.91 14.43 -2.09
CA SER A 64 -12.28 14.45 -0.66
C SER A 64 -13.68 13.90 -0.37
N GLY A 65 -14.38 13.41 -1.41
CA GLY A 65 -15.69 12.77 -1.27
C GLY A 65 -15.59 11.34 -0.72
N PRO A 66 -16.73 10.73 -0.35
CA PRO A 66 -16.76 9.34 0.07
C PRO A 66 -16.32 8.44 -1.09
N PHE A 67 -15.43 7.51 -0.81
CA PHE A 67 -15.08 6.44 -1.74
C PHE A 67 -16.20 5.40 -1.79
N SER A 68 -16.41 4.81 -2.96
CA SER A 68 -17.25 3.63 -3.08
C SER A 68 -16.65 2.43 -2.35
N VAL A 69 -17.45 1.39 -2.06
CA VAL A 69 -16.96 0.17 -1.38
C VAL A 69 -15.77 -0.45 -2.10
N VAL A 70 -15.82 -0.52 -3.43
CA VAL A 70 -14.72 -1.06 -4.24
C VAL A 70 -13.47 -0.17 -4.17
N GLU A 71 -13.63 1.15 -4.18
CA GLU A 71 -12.50 2.08 -4.06
C GLU A 71 -11.84 2.01 -2.68
N GLU A 72 -12.63 1.85 -1.61
CA GLU A 72 -12.09 1.64 -0.26
C GLU A 72 -11.26 0.36 -0.19
N GLU A 73 -11.75 -0.75 -0.73
CA GLU A 73 -11.00 -2.00 -0.76
C GLU A 73 -9.71 -1.90 -1.57
N ILE A 74 -9.74 -1.22 -2.73
CA ILE A 74 -8.53 -0.98 -3.53
C ILE A 74 -7.54 -0.14 -2.75
N LEU A 75 -8.02 0.91 -2.08
CA LEU A 75 -7.18 1.81 -1.30
C LEU A 75 -6.53 1.09 -0.11
N ASP A 76 -7.26 0.21 0.57
CA ASP A 76 -6.73 -0.60 1.67
C ASP A 76 -5.67 -1.60 1.20
N VAL A 77 -5.91 -2.30 0.08
CA VAL A 77 -4.91 -3.19 -0.53
C VAL A 77 -3.66 -2.42 -0.92
N LEU A 78 -3.80 -1.24 -1.53
CA LEU A 78 -2.69 -0.37 -1.86
C LEU A 78 -1.95 0.16 -0.64
N ALA A 79 -2.67 0.56 0.41
CA ALA A 79 -2.05 1.03 1.65
C ALA A 79 -1.22 -0.07 2.31
N ALA A 80 -1.68 -1.32 2.30
CA ALA A 80 -0.91 -2.48 2.77
C ALA A 80 0.36 -2.72 1.92
N GLY A 81 0.25 -2.62 0.59
CA GLY A 81 1.40 -2.73 -0.30
C GLY A 81 2.43 -1.63 -0.10
N VAL A 82 1.98 -0.39 0.04
CA VAL A 82 2.82 0.77 0.33
C VAL A 82 3.49 0.66 1.71
N ALA A 83 2.77 0.16 2.73
CA ALA A 83 3.36 -0.16 4.03
C ALA A 83 4.45 -1.24 3.95
N THR A 84 4.36 -2.15 2.98
CA THR A 84 5.42 -3.14 2.70
C THR A 84 6.64 -2.49 2.03
N LEU A 85 6.43 -1.62 1.03
CA LEU A 85 7.50 -0.86 0.37
C LEU A 85 8.30 0.01 1.36
N ARG A 86 7.62 0.59 2.35
CA ARG A 86 8.22 1.35 3.46
C ARG A 86 9.37 0.58 4.12
N ARG A 87 9.16 -0.70 4.43
CA ARG A 87 10.14 -1.57 5.10
C ARG A 87 11.38 -1.81 4.23
N ALA A 88 11.22 -1.73 2.91
CA ALA A 88 12.32 -1.78 1.94
C ALA A 88 12.97 -0.41 1.68
N GLY A 89 12.55 0.66 2.37
CA GLY A 89 13.02 2.03 2.15
C GLY A 89 12.55 2.63 0.83
N GLN A 90 11.52 2.07 0.20
CA GLN A 90 11.06 2.47 -1.12
C GLN A 90 9.87 3.42 -1.06
N LEU A 91 9.89 4.43 -1.93
CA LEU A 91 8.77 5.37 -2.11
C LEU A 91 7.77 4.83 -3.14
N PRO A 92 6.45 4.96 -2.90
CA PRO A 92 5.41 4.37 -3.75
C PRO A 92 5.10 5.23 -4.99
N HIS A 93 6.13 5.74 -5.68
CA HIS A 93 5.98 6.70 -6.79
C HIS A 93 5.13 6.14 -7.93
N ASP A 94 5.36 4.88 -8.30
CA ASP A 94 4.64 4.29 -9.42
C ASP A 94 3.18 3.95 -9.03
N VAL A 95 2.89 3.72 -7.74
CA VAL A 95 1.50 3.59 -7.25
C VAL A 95 0.78 4.91 -7.51
N ILE A 96 1.39 6.03 -7.10
CA ILE A 96 0.82 7.36 -7.28
C ILE A 96 0.60 7.67 -8.76
N LYS A 97 1.58 7.37 -9.63
CA LYS A 97 1.42 7.55 -11.08
C LYS A 97 0.27 6.71 -11.62
N GLY A 98 0.19 5.45 -11.21
CA GLY A 98 -0.86 4.53 -11.60
C GLY A 98 -2.25 5.03 -11.23
N ILE A 99 -2.44 5.51 -10.00
CA ILE A 99 -3.72 6.09 -9.56
C ILE A 99 -4.01 7.37 -10.33
N ARG A 100 -3.04 8.28 -10.48
CA ARG A 100 -3.25 9.56 -11.20
C ARG A 100 -3.67 9.38 -12.66
N ALA A 101 -3.24 8.30 -13.31
CA ALA A 101 -3.56 8.04 -14.71
C ALA A 101 -4.98 7.48 -14.93
N GLY A 102 -5.74 7.13 -13.89
CA GLY A 102 -7.09 6.57 -14.11
C GLY A 102 -7.93 6.29 -12.87
N GLY A 103 -7.61 6.91 -11.74
CA GLY A 103 -8.24 6.62 -10.45
C GLY A 103 -7.87 5.23 -9.92
N LEU A 104 -8.54 4.86 -8.82
CA LEU A 104 -8.32 3.57 -8.15
C LEU A 104 -8.75 2.40 -9.03
N VAL A 105 -9.96 2.46 -9.60
CA VAL A 105 -10.52 1.43 -10.49
C VAL A 105 -9.68 1.30 -11.76
N GLY A 106 -9.38 2.41 -12.46
CA GLY A 106 -8.60 2.36 -13.70
C GLY A 106 -7.16 1.90 -13.49
N MET A 107 -6.57 2.15 -12.31
CA MET A 107 -5.29 1.55 -11.94
C MET A 107 -5.39 0.02 -11.86
N VAL A 108 -6.43 -0.51 -11.20
CA VAL A 108 -6.67 -1.96 -11.12
C VAL A 108 -6.92 -2.56 -12.50
N GLN A 109 -7.74 -1.95 -13.34
CA GLN A 109 -8.02 -2.42 -14.71
C GLN A 109 -6.72 -2.54 -15.52
N ARG A 110 -5.87 -1.51 -15.52
CA ARG A 110 -4.57 -1.58 -16.19
C ARG A 110 -3.71 -2.69 -15.62
N ARG A 111 -3.68 -2.86 -14.29
CA ARG A 111 -2.88 -3.90 -13.65
C ARG A 111 -3.36 -5.30 -14.01
N VAL A 112 -4.65 -5.57 -13.97
CA VAL A 112 -5.16 -6.89 -14.37
C VAL A 112 -5.01 -7.12 -15.88
N SER A 113 -5.06 -6.05 -16.70
CA SER A 113 -5.02 -6.16 -18.17
C SER A 113 -3.61 -6.24 -18.79
N HIS A 114 -2.59 -5.58 -18.20
CA HIS A 114 -1.24 -5.51 -18.81
C HIS A 114 -0.39 -6.78 -18.65
N SER A 115 -0.89 -7.81 -17.97
CA SER A 115 -0.17 -9.09 -17.83
C SER A 115 -0.24 -10.01 -19.06
N GLY A 116 -0.97 -9.64 -20.11
CA GLY A 116 -1.09 -10.45 -21.34
C GLY A 116 0.20 -10.56 -22.15
N ASP A 117 1.10 -9.58 -22.05
CA ASP A 117 2.26 -9.45 -22.95
C ASP A 117 3.63 -9.56 -22.25
N SER A 118 3.69 -9.68 -20.92
CA SER A 118 4.98 -9.74 -20.19
C SER A 118 5.19 -11.09 -19.52
N SER A 119 5.93 -11.97 -20.20
CA SER A 119 6.59 -13.16 -19.66
C SER A 119 7.76 -12.85 -18.69
N GLY A 120 7.81 -11.63 -18.12
CA GLY A 120 8.84 -11.19 -17.18
C GLY A 120 8.29 -11.16 -15.75
N GLY A 121 8.70 -12.12 -14.92
CA GLY A 121 8.28 -12.30 -13.52
C GLY A 121 8.77 -11.24 -12.52
N SER A 122 8.85 -9.95 -12.89
CA SER A 122 9.42 -8.90 -12.02
C SER A 122 8.54 -7.66 -11.80
N ASP A 123 7.46 -7.44 -12.57
CA ASP A 123 6.75 -6.15 -12.51
C ASP A 123 5.75 -6.02 -11.34
N TRP A 124 5.34 -7.13 -10.72
CA TRP A 124 4.34 -7.13 -9.65
C TRP A 124 4.91 -6.79 -8.27
N GLN A 125 6.21 -7.01 -8.06
CA GLN A 125 6.88 -6.68 -6.79
C GLN A 125 7.06 -5.17 -6.60
N ILE A 126 6.96 -4.38 -7.67
CA ILE A 126 7.20 -2.92 -7.67
C ILE A 126 6.20 -2.15 -6.78
N PHE A 127 5.06 -2.76 -6.45
CA PHE A 127 4.02 -2.13 -5.63
C PHE A 127 3.85 -2.72 -4.22
N GLY A 128 4.67 -3.71 -3.86
CA GLY A 128 4.49 -4.47 -2.62
C GLY A 128 3.13 -5.18 -2.53
N THR A 129 2.36 -5.28 -3.63
CA THR A 129 0.99 -5.81 -3.66
C THR A 129 0.91 -6.98 -4.64
N PRO A 130 0.49 -8.18 -4.20
CA PRO A 130 0.35 -9.31 -5.10
C PRO A 130 -0.84 -9.11 -6.06
N ARG A 131 -0.67 -9.52 -7.32
CA ARG A 131 -1.71 -9.46 -8.35
C ARG A 131 -3.04 -10.09 -7.91
N GLY A 132 -2.97 -11.24 -7.23
CA GLY A 132 -4.14 -11.95 -6.73
C GLY A 132 -5.02 -11.12 -5.79
N ALA A 133 -4.47 -10.10 -5.10
CA ALA A 133 -5.26 -9.19 -4.29
C ALA A 133 -6.20 -8.32 -5.15
N PHE A 134 -5.71 -7.81 -6.28
CA PHE A 134 -6.53 -7.03 -7.21
C PHE A 134 -7.53 -7.91 -7.97
N GLU A 135 -7.13 -9.11 -8.38
CA GLU A 135 -8.05 -10.07 -9.01
C GLU A 135 -9.16 -10.48 -8.06
N GLY A 136 -8.84 -10.69 -6.78
CA GLY A 136 -9.84 -10.93 -5.73
C GLY A 136 -10.82 -9.78 -5.53
N ILE A 137 -10.40 -8.52 -5.72
CA ILE A 137 -11.31 -7.37 -5.74
C ILE A 137 -12.21 -7.40 -6.98
N VAL A 138 -11.64 -7.62 -8.16
CA VAL A 138 -12.40 -7.70 -9.42
C VAL A 138 -13.45 -8.81 -9.37
N ASN A 139 -13.09 -9.98 -8.84
CA ASN A 139 -14.02 -11.12 -8.71
C ASN A 139 -15.15 -10.86 -7.71
N ARG A 140 -14.91 -10.07 -6.65
CA ARG A 140 -15.94 -9.68 -5.67
C ARG A 140 -16.84 -8.53 -6.16
N HIS A 141 -16.30 -7.63 -6.99
CA HIS A 141 -16.99 -6.43 -7.47
C HIS A 141 -17.01 -6.33 -9.01
N PRO A 142 -17.46 -7.36 -9.75
CA PRO A 142 -17.31 -7.40 -11.21
C PRO A 142 -18.02 -6.25 -11.93
N ALA A 143 -19.12 -5.73 -11.37
CA ALA A 143 -19.86 -4.60 -11.93
C ALA A 143 -19.09 -3.27 -11.93
N ALA A 144 -18.01 -3.16 -11.16
CA ALA A 144 -17.17 -1.96 -11.10
C ALA A 144 -16.08 -1.93 -12.19
N PHE A 145 -15.89 -3.00 -12.95
CA PHE A 145 -14.80 -3.15 -13.92
C PHE A 145 -15.32 -3.45 -15.32
N ASP A 146 -14.52 -3.15 -16.33
CA ASP A 146 -14.84 -3.55 -17.70
C ASP A 146 -14.83 -5.08 -17.88
N ALA A 147 -15.54 -5.55 -18.92
CA ALA A 147 -15.73 -6.97 -19.16
C ALA A 147 -14.42 -7.73 -19.40
N GLU A 148 -13.42 -7.08 -20.02
CA GLU A 148 -12.12 -7.72 -20.30
C GLU A 148 -11.31 -7.90 -19.02
N THR A 149 -11.30 -6.91 -18.13
CA THR A 149 -10.70 -6.97 -16.79
C THR A 149 -11.33 -8.09 -15.97
N VAL A 150 -12.66 -8.21 -15.98
CA VAL A 150 -13.38 -9.28 -15.28
C VAL A 150 -13.02 -10.65 -15.85
N LYS A 151 -12.92 -10.76 -17.17
CA LYS A 151 -12.53 -12.01 -17.85
C LYS A 151 -11.09 -12.40 -17.47
N LEU A 152 -10.13 -11.48 -17.50
CA LEU A 152 -8.73 -11.73 -17.15
C LEU A 152 -8.53 -12.09 -15.67
N ALA A 153 -9.26 -11.46 -14.75
CA ALA A 153 -9.19 -11.78 -13.32
C ALA A 153 -9.69 -13.20 -12.97
N ARG A 154 -10.57 -13.77 -13.80
CA ARG A 154 -11.09 -15.14 -13.60
C ARG A 154 -10.11 -16.22 -14.06
N PHE A 155 -9.22 -15.92 -15.00
CA PHE A 155 -8.27 -16.91 -15.52
C PHE A 155 -7.14 -17.27 -14.54
N HIS A 156 -6.91 -16.47 -13.51
CA HIS A 156 -5.83 -16.68 -12.54
C HIS A 156 -6.32 -17.03 -11.12
N ALA A 157 -7.64 -17.15 -10.92
CA ALA A 157 -8.21 -17.67 -9.68
C ALA A 157 -8.16 -19.21 -9.68
N VAL A 158 -6.95 -19.78 -9.54
CA VAL A 158 -6.71 -21.22 -9.32
C VAL A 158 -5.83 -21.40 -8.08
#